data_AF-A0A942U5Y9-F1
#
_entry.id   AF-A0A942U5Y9-F1
#
_cell.length_a   1.000
_cell.length_b   1.000
_cell.length_c   1.000
_cell.angle_alpha   90.00
_cell.angle_beta   90.00
_cell.angle_gamma   90.00
#
_symmetry.space_group_name_H-M   'P 1'
#
loop_
_entity.id
_entity.type
_entity.pdbx_description
1 polymer ?
#
loop_
_entity_poly.entity_id
_entity_poly.type
_entity_poly.pdbx_seq_one_letter_code
_entity_poly.pdbx_strand_id
1 'polypeptide(L)'
;MEIGNQVRLTSAEITSLWASYINDTAISCKFKYFLSIVEDEEIKPILKRAFDIAQGNLKTLTEIFNKEKYPIPYGFKLDEDVNISAPRLYSDSYVLHYLHQSSQIALQGYSMNLTLSVRGDVYSHFNECISQLTTFLREVKELLLSKGLYIRSPYLPIPDEIDFVKRKSFLKGFFGEKRPLIGTEVTNLFANFQRNAFGVATLLGFSQVAQSKEVAEYLVRGKDIAKKHCELFGSILTEGDLPTPMSWGTEVTDSTASTFSDKLMMFYTTTLIALSIGFYGTSMAMSPRKDLGLHYVRLSAEIAKYAEEGANIMIKNGWLEQPPMAADRDELSKK
;
A
#
# COMPACT_ATOMS: atom_id res chain seq x y z
N MET A 1 19.25 41.80 -9.40
CA MET A 1 18.01 41.31 -10.05
C MET A 1 18.37 39.97 -10.67
N GLU A 2 18.23 38.88 -9.93
CA GLU A 2 18.26 37.57 -10.54
C GLU A 2 16.96 37.43 -11.34
N ILE A 3 17.08 37.27 -12.65
CA ILE A 3 15.99 36.84 -13.51
C ILE A 3 15.78 35.37 -13.14
N GLY A 4 15.05 35.14 -12.04
CA GLY A 4 14.76 33.82 -11.52
C GLY A 4 13.87 33.10 -12.50
N ASN A 5 14.46 32.29 -13.39
CA ASN A 5 13.73 31.30 -14.18
C ASN A 5 12.96 30.41 -13.20
N GLN A 6 11.67 30.69 -12.97
CA GLN A 6 10.82 29.85 -12.15
C GLN A 6 10.58 28.56 -12.93
N VAL A 7 11.41 27.55 -12.64
CA VAL A 7 11.31 26.22 -13.25
C VAL A 7 10.00 25.59 -12.79
N ARG A 8 9.07 25.44 -13.74
CA ARG A 8 7.76 24.83 -13.52
C ARG A 8 7.92 23.36 -13.13
N LEU A 9 7.02 22.88 -12.27
CA LEU A 9 6.89 21.46 -12.01
C LEU A 9 6.51 20.69 -13.28
N THR A 10 7.16 19.55 -13.50
CA THR A 10 6.79 18.57 -14.51
C THR A 10 5.53 17.79 -14.10
N SER A 11 4.95 17.02 -15.03
CA SER A 11 3.82 16.12 -14.73
C SER A 11 4.16 15.11 -13.64
N ALA A 12 5.39 14.57 -13.66
CA ALA A 12 5.84 13.62 -12.66
C ALA A 12 5.93 14.27 -11.27
N GLU A 13 6.51 15.47 -11.17
CA GLU A 13 6.69 16.15 -9.89
C GLU A 13 5.35 16.61 -9.30
N ILE A 14 4.49 17.29 -10.07
CA ILE A 14 3.20 17.76 -9.54
C ILE A 14 2.30 16.59 -9.11
N THR A 15 2.29 15.49 -9.88
CA THR A 15 1.51 14.29 -9.55
C THR A 15 2.06 13.61 -8.29
N SER A 16 3.38 13.52 -8.15
CA SER A 16 4.04 12.91 -6.98
C SER A 16 3.82 13.72 -5.71
N LEU A 17 3.85 15.05 -5.80
CA LEU A 17 3.57 15.95 -4.67
C LEU A 17 2.10 15.86 -4.26
N TRP A 18 1.18 15.89 -5.24
CA TRP A 18 -0.26 15.75 -4.98
C TRP A 18 -0.58 14.41 -4.33
N ALA A 19 -0.09 13.30 -4.89
CA ALA A 19 -0.32 11.97 -4.35
C ALA A 19 0.28 11.82 -2.95
N SER A 20 1.48 12.33 -2.70
CA SER A 20 2.10 12.31 -1.36
C SER A 20 1.25 13.08 -0.36
N TYR A 21 0.71 14.25 -0.74
CA TYR A 21 -0.13 15.05 0.16
C TYR A 21 -1.42 14.33 0.55
N ILE A 22 -2.14 13.79 -0.45
CA ILE A 22 -3.37 13.02 -0.20
C ILE A 22 -3.07 11.81 0.71
N ASN A 23 -2.00 11.06 0.43
CA ASN A 23 -1.61 9.92 1.25
C ASN A 23 -1.25 10.31 2.69
N ASP A 24 -0.45 11.36 2.88
CA ASP A 24 0.00 11.76 4.21
C ASP A 24 -1.16 12.32 5.05
N THR A 25 -2.12 13.03 4.45
CA THR A 25 -3.34 13.43 5.18
C THR A 25 -4.19 12.23 5.61
N ALA A 26 -4.34 11.21 4.75
CA ALA A 26 -5.05 9.98 5.09
C ALA A 26 -4.34 9.20 6.22
N ILE A 27 -3.02 9.05 6.12
CA ILE A 27 -2.21 8.32 7.09
C ILE A 27 -2.17 9.02 8.44
N SER A 28 -2.13 10.36 8.46
CA SER A 28 -2.23 11.15 9.68
C SER A 28 -3.54 10.87 10.42
N CYS A 29 -4.65 10.66 9.73
CA CYS A 29 -5.92 10.28 10.36
C CYS A 29 -5.84 8.92 11.05
N LYS A 30 -5.32 7.89 10.36
CA LYS A 30 -5.12 6.55 10.96
C LYS A 30 -4.13 6.58 12.12
N PHE A 31 -3.00 7.25 11.97
CA PHE A 31 -1.99 7.35 13.04
C PHE A 31 -2.52 8.08 14.26
N LYS A 32 -3.32 9.14 14.08
CA LYS A 32 -3.93 9.84 15.21
C LYS A 32 -4.88 8.94 16.01
N TYR A 33 -5.68 8.12 15.33
CA TYR A 33 -6.51 7.11 15.98
C TYR A 33 -5.67 6.02 16.65
N PHE A 34 -4.68 5.45 15.98
CA PHE A 34 -3.82 4.45 16.59
C PHE A 34 -3.11 4.99 17.84
N LEU A 35 -2.71 6.27 17.86
CA LEU A 35 -2.11 6.90 19.03
C LEU A 35 -3.08 7.04 20.20
N SER A 36 -4.40 7.11 19.97
CA SER A 36 -5.38 7.18 21.04
C SER A 36 -5.73 5.82 21.64
N ILE A 37 -5.44 4.72 20.93
CA ILE A 37 -5.79 3.35 21.35
C ILE A 37 -4.59 2.44 21.64
N VAL A 38 -3.36 2.79 21.24
CA VAL A 38 -2.18 1.95 21.47
C VAL A 38 -1.84 1.90 22.96
N GLU A 39 -1.61 0.70 23.49
CA GLU A 39 -1.26 0.47 24.91
C GLU A 39 0.19 0.02 25.08
N ASP A 40 0.78 -0.64 24.07
CA ASP A 40 2.16 -1.10 24.11
C ASP A 40 3.14 0.08 24.09
N GLU A 41 3.85 0.24 25.21
CA GLU A 41 4.78 1.34 25.46
C GLU A 41 6.01 1.33 24.55
N GLU A 42 6.32 0.22 23.87
CA GLU A 42 7.39 0.18 22.86
C GLU A 42 6.87 0.54 21.46
N ILE A 43 5.60 0.24 21.15
CA ILE A 43 4.98 0.59 19.86
C ILE A 43 4.61 2.07 19.82
N LYS A 44 4.16 2.64 20.94
CA LYS A 44 3.68 4.03 21.01
C LYS A 44 4.72 5.08 20.57
N PRO A 45 6.00 5.04 20.98
CA PRO A 45 7.02 5.97 20.48
C PRO A 45 7.28 5.83 18.98
N ILE A 46 7.31 4.60 18.45
CA ILE A 46 7.50 4.34 17.02
C ILE A 46 6.32 4.90 16.22
N LEU A 47 5.09 4.63 16.66
CA LEU A 47 3.89 5.19 16.04
C LEU A 47 3.88 6.73 16.08
N LYS A 48 4.30 7.32 17.20
CA LYS A 48 4.41 8.78 17.33
C LYS A 48 5.42 9.34 16.33
N ARG A 49 6.57 8.69 16.16
CA ARG A 49 7.55 9.06 15.14
C ARG A 49 6.98 8.97 13.72
N ALA A 50 6.22 7.93 13.40
CA ALA A 50 5.56 7.79 12.10
C ALA A 50 4.60 8.96 11.82
N PHE A 51 3.82 9.36 12.83
CA PHE A 51 2.96 10.54 12.75
C PHE A 51 3.76 11.83 12.53
N ASP A 52 4.85 12.03 13.27
CA ASP A 52 5.67 13.24 13.15
C ASP A 52 6.36 13.34 11.77
N ILE A 53 6.77 12.21 11.18
CA ILE A 53 7.27 12.15 9.79
C ILE A 53 6.19 12.63 8.81
N ALA A 54 4.96 12.09 8.89
CA ALA A 54 3.86 12.48 8.01
C ALA A 54 3.55 13.98 8.15
N GLN A 55 3.54 14.52 9.37
CA GLN A 55 3.33 15.96 9.61
C GLN A 55 4.47 16.82 9.04
N GLY A 56 5.72 16.37 9.15
CA GLY A 56 6.87 17.02 8.54
C GLY A 56 6.76 17.10 7.02
N ASN A 57 6.38 15.98 6.38
CA ASN A 57 6.16 15.91 4.94
C ASN A 57 5.04 16.88 4.49
N LEU A 58 3.89 16.87 5.17
CA LEU A 58 2.77 17.76 4.86
C LEU A 58 3.16 19.23 4.91
N LYS A 59 4.04 19.62 5.86
CA LYS A 59 4.58 20.98 5.92
C LYS A 59 5.38 21.32 4.66
N THR A 60 6.34 20.48 4.28
CA THR A 60 7.16 20.70 3.07
C THR A 60 6.32 20.71 1.80
N LEU A 61 5.39 19.78 1.65
CA LEU A 61 4.47 19.72 0.50
C LEU A 61 3.63 21.00 0.39
N THR A 62 3.09 21.48 1.52
CA THR A 62 2.32 22.73 1.58
C THR A 62 3.16 23.94 1.17
N GLU A 63 4.42 24.01 1.62
CA GLU A 63 5.35 25.07 1.21
C GLU A 63 5.62 25.05 -0.30
N ILE A 64 5.78 23.87 -0.90
CA ILE A 64 5.97 23.72 -2.34
C ILE A 64 4.72 24.17 -3.11
N PHE A 65 3.52 23.72 -2.72
CA PHE A 65 2.27 24.15 -3.38
C PHE A 65 2.07 25.66 -3.32
N ASN A 66 2.32 26.28 -2.16
CA ASN A 66 2.23 27.74 -2.00
C ASN A 66 3.23 28.49 -2.90
N LYS A 67 4.46 28.00 -3.04
CA LYS A 67 5.47 28.58 -3.96
C LYS A 67 5.02 28.52 -5.41
N GLU A 68 4.37 27.42 -5.80
CA GLU A 68 3.81 27.24 -7.16
C GLU A 68 2.51 27.99 -7.39
N LYS A 69 1.91 28.57 -6.34
CA LYS A 69 0.54 29.09 -6.36
C LYS A 69 -0.46 28.03 -6.84
N TYR A 70 -0.18 26.77 -6.53
CA TYR A 70 -1.03 25.64 -6.85
C TYR A 70 -1.99 25.39 -5.68
N PRO A 71 -3.27 25.08 -5.93
CA PRO A 71 -4.23 24.79 -4.87
C PRO A 71 -3.71 23.66 -3.96
N ILE A 72 -3.74 23.88 -2.65
CA ILE A 72 -3.42 22.83 -1.69
C ILE A 72 -4.54 21.78 -1.78
N PRO A 73 -4.21 20.49 -1.95
CA PRO A 73 -5.23 19.44 -2.02
C PRO A 73 -6.13 19.41 -0.78
N TYR A 74 -7.39 19.02 -0.91
CA TYR A 74 -8.30 18.95 0.24
C TYR A 74 -7.89 17.83 1.20
N GLY A 75 -7.63 16.64 0.63
CA GLY A 75 -7.18 15.46 1.35
C GLY A 75 -8.19 14.95 2.40
N PHE A 76 -7.67 14.59 3.57
CA PHE A 76 -8.42 14.07 4.71
C PHE A 76 -8.21 14.93 5.96
N LYS A 77 -9.23 15.03 6.80
CA LYS A 77 -9.24 15.88 8.00
C LYS A 77 -9.53 15.06 9.26
N LEU A 78 -8.87 15.40 10.36
CA LEU A 78 -9.00 14.66 11.62
C LEU A 78 -10.41 14.72 12.21
N ASP A 79 -11.10 15.84 12.02
CA ASP A 79 -12.45 16.10 12.51
C ASP A 79 -13.55 15.57 11.58
N GLU A 80 -13.22 15.23 10.34
CA GLU A 80 -14.18 14.70 9.35
C GLU A 80 -14.03 13.18 9.13
N ASP A 81 -12.80 12.68 9.16
CA ASP A 81 -12.48 11.34 8.65
C ASP A 81 -12.16 10.31 9.74
N VAL A 82 -12.05 10.71 11.00
CA VAL A 82 -11.69 9.80 12.09
C VAL A 82 -12.32 10.17 13.43
N ASN A 83 -12.86 9.19 14.13
CA ASN A 83 -13.32 9.32 15.50
C ASN A 83 -12.24 8.78 16.45
N ILE A 84 -11.42 9.69 16.98
CA ILE A 84 -10.31 9.34 17.89
C ILE A 84 -10.78 8.76 19.24
N SER A 85 -12.05 8.93 19.59
CA SER A 85 -12.66 8.39 20.80
C SER A 85 -13.34 7.04 20.58
N ALA A 86 -13.34 6.52 19.35
CA ALA A 86 -13.90 5.21 19.07
C ALA A 86 -13.09 4.12 19.82
N PRO A 87 -13.76 3.05 20.30
CA PRO A 87 -13.09 1.87 20.83
C PRO A 87 -12.06 1.32 19.85
N ARG A 88 -11.08 0.60 20.39
CA ARG A 88 -10.03 -0.09 19.62
C ARG A 88 -10.68 -0.97 18.56
N LEU A 89 -10.28 -0.80 17.29
CA LEU A 89 -10.71 -1.59 16.14
C LEU A 89 -9.68 -2.66 15.79
N TYR A 90 -8.39 -2.34 15.96
CA TYR A 90 -7.26 -3.20 15.67
C TYR A 90 -6.33 -3.33 16.87
N SER A 91 -5.69 -4.49 17.03
CA SER A 91 -4.68 -4.72 18.06
C SER A 91 -3.40 -3.92 17.84
N ASP A 92 -2.57 -3.82 18.88
CA ASP A 92 -1.25 -3.21 18.80
C ASP A 92 -0.31 -3.98 17.85
N SER A 93 -0.43 -5.32 17.78
CA SER A 93 0.31 -6.13 16.80
C SER A 93 -0.04 -5.74 15.37
N TYR A 94 -1.33 -5.52 15.06
CA TYR A 94 -1.74 -5.03 13.75
C TYR A 94 -1.20 -3.63 13.47
N VAL A 95 -1.20 -2.73 14.47
CA VAL A 95 -0.61 -1.39 14.32
C VAL A 95 0.87 -1.49 13.95
N LEU A 96 1.64 -2.35 14.62
CA LEU A 96 3.06 -2.54 14.32
C LEU A 96 3.28 -3.14 12.92
N HIS A 97 2.46 -4.12 12.51
CA HIS A 97 2.50 -4.65 11.15
C HIS A 97 2.06 -3.63 10.09
N TYR A 98 1.10 -2.77 10.41
CA TYR A 98 0.68 -1.67 9.55
C TYR A 98 1.87 -0.75 9.27
N LEU A 99 2.58 -0.31 10.32
CA LEU A 99 3.76 0.54 10.20
C LEU A 99 4.82 -0.12 9.29
N HIS A 100 5.08 -1.41 9.47
CA HIS A 100 6.03 -2.14 8.65
C HIS A 100 5.63 -2.15 7.16
N GLN A 101 4.39 -2.55 6.86
CA GLN A 101 3.91 -2.65 5.48
C GLN A 101 3.81 -1.27 4.82
N SER A 102 3.27 -0.27 5.52
CA SER A 102 3.14 1.09 4.99
C SER A 102 4.51 1.70 4.70
N SER A 103 5.52 1.47 5.55
CA SER A 103 6.88 1.97 5.31
C SER A 103 7.55 1.29 4.13
N GLN A 104 7.32 -0.01 3.91
CA GLN A 104 7.84 -0.68 2.71
C GLN A 104 7.20 -0.13 1.42
N ILE A 105 5.90 0.16 1.45
CA ILE A 105 5.17 0.75 0.32
C ILE A 105 5.66 2.18 0.06
N ALA A 106 5.71 3.01 1.09
CA ALA A 106 6.16 4.39 0.99
C ALA A 106 7.61 4.48 0.50
N LEU A 107 8.51 3.59 0.94
CA LEU A 107 9.90 3.56 0.48
C LEU A 107 10.01 3.30 -1.03
N GLN A 108 9.21 2.36 -1.56
CA GLN A 108 9.16 2.09 -3.00
C GLN A 108 8.60 3.30 -3.76
N GLY A 109 7.53 3.90 -3.26
CA GLY A 109 6.92 5.09 -3.86
C GLY A 109 7.86 6.29 -3.90
N TYR A 110 8.48 6.63 -2.77
CA TYR A 110 9.46 7.73 -2.71
C TYR A 110 10.69 7.47 -3.56
N SER A 111 11.16 6.21 -3.65
CA SER A 111 12.25 5.86 -4.56
C SER A 111 11.90 6.14 -6.02
N MET A 112 10.69 5.76 -6.46
CA MET A 112 10.22 6.07 -7.80
C MET A 112 10.10 7.59 -8.02
N ASN A 113 9.50 8.31 -7.07
CA ASN A 113 9.32 9.76 -7.17
C ASN A 113 10.67 10.50 -7.22
N LEU A 114 11.67 10.06 -6.44
CA LEU A 114 13.02 10.60 -6.49
C LEU A 114 13.64 10.46 -7.89
N THR A 115 13.52 9.28 -8.51
CA THR A 115 14.08 9.04 -9.86
C THR A 115 13.47 9.90 -10.96
N LEU A 116 12.25 10.40 -10.74
CA LEU A 116 11.53 11.26 -11.68
C LEU A 116 11.62 12.75 -11.32
N SER A 117 12.23 13.09 -10.19
CA SER A 117 12.35 14.47 -9.71
C SER A 117 13.57 15.15 -10.32
N VAL A 118 13.37 16.34 -10.88
CA VAL A 118 14.44 17.09 -11.57
C VAL A 118 14.71 18.40 -10.85
N ARG A 119 13.68 19.03 -10.28
CA ARG A 119 13.80 20.28 -9.53
C ARG A 119 14.42 20.02 -8.16
N GLY A 120 15.37 20.87 -7.77
CA GLY A 120 16.21 20.62 -6.59
C GLY A 120 15.47 20.51 -5.26
N ASP A 121 14.41 21.29 -5.05
CA ASP A 121 13.58 21.23 -3.84
C ASP A 121 12.73 19.94 -3.78
N VAL A 122 12.17 19.51 -4.92
CA VAL A 122 11.39 18.26 -5.02
C VAL A 122 12.29 17.03 -4.85
N TYR A 123 13.44 17.02 -5.51
CA TYR A 123 14.45 15.97 -5.33
C TYR A 123 14.90 15.87 -3.86
N SER A 124 15.23 17.01 -3.25
CA SER A 124 15.67 17.05 -1.85
C SER A 124 14.60 16.54 -0.89
N HIS A 125 13.32 16.88 -1.14
CA HIS A 125 12.21 16.40 -0.35
C HIS A 125 12.08 14.87 -0.39
N PHE A 126 12.06 14.24 -1.58
CA PHE A 126 11.94 12.79 -1.67
C PHE A 126 13.19 12.05 -1.17
N ASN A 127 14.37 12.65 -1.33
CA ASN A 127 15.62 12.09 -0.77
C ASN A 127 15.58 12.08 0.77
N GLU A 128 15.11 13.17 1.39
CA GLU A 128 14.93 13.24 2.84
C GLU A 128 13.88 12.22 3.33
N CYS A 129 12.76 12.08 2.61
CA CYS A 129 11.75 11.08 2.92
C CYS A 129 12.33 9.66 2.94
N ILE A 130 13.19 9.31 1.97
CA ILE A 130 13.88 8.01 1.92
C ILE A 130 14.84 7.84 3.11
N SER A 131 15.63 8.87 3.43
CA SER A 131 16.58 8.85 4.55
C SER A 131 15.88 8.59 5.89
N GLN A 132 14.80 9.31 6.16
CA GLN A 132 14.00 9.14 7.38
C GLN A 132 13.35 7.75 7.43
N LEU A 133 12.75 7.33 6.31
CA LEU A 133 11.97 6.10 6.25
C LEU A 133 12.84 4.84 6.33
N THR A 134 14.07 4.86 5.80
CA THR A 134 15.00 3.73 5.93
C THR A 134 15.43 3.52 7.38
N THR A 135 15.68 4.60 8.12
CA THR A 135 15.97 4.53 9.56
C THR A 135 14.74 4.02 10.32
N PHE A 136 13.56 4.58 10.05
CA PHE A 136 12.31 4.17 10.68
C PHE A 136 11.97 2.69 10.42
N LEU A 137 12.13 2.22 9.18
CA LEU A 137 11.84 0.84 8.80
C LEU A 137 12.74 -0.16 9.55
N ARG A 138 13.99 0.20 9.84
CA ARG A 138 14.88 -0.63 10.66
C ARG A 138 14.34 -0.78 12.08
N GLU A 139 13.93 0.32 12.73
CA GLU A 139 13.39 0.30 14.09
C GLU A 139 12.11 -0.54 14.19
N VAL A 140 11.19 -0.38 13.23
CA VAL A 140 9.97 -1.20 13.17
C VAL A 140 10.30 -2.69 13.03
N LYS A 141 11.29 -3.04 12.20
CA LYS A 141 11.73 -4.43 12.01
C LYS A 141 12.38 -4.99 13.26
N GLU A 142 13.23 -4.23 13.93
CA GLU A 142 13.86 -4.63 15.18
C GLU A 142 12.82 -4.90 16.26
N LEU A 143 11.78 -4.05 16.37
CA LEU A 143 10.69 -4.27 17.31
C LEU A 143 9.82 -5.49 16.95
N LEU A 144 9.51 -5.67 15.67
CA LEU A 144 8.82 -6.89 15.21
C LEU A 144 9.63 -8.15 15.55
N LEU A 145 10.96 -8.10 15.40
CA LEU A 145 11.85 -9.21 15.71
C LEU A 145 11.91 -9.49 17.21
N SER A 146 12.07 -8.46 18.05
CA SER A 146 12.16 -8.62 19.51
C SER A 146 10.85 -9.16 20.12
N LYS A 147 9.69 -8.76 19.56
CA LYS A 147 8.37 -9.27 19.97
C LYS A 147 8.01 -10.63 19.36
N GLY A 148 8.85 -11.19 18.48
CA GLY A 148 8.56 -12.47 17.79
C GLY A 148 7.44 -12.40 16.75
N LEU A 149 7.04 -11.19 16.34
CA LEU A 149 5.97 -10.94 15.39
C LEU A 149 6.48 -10.87 13.93
N TYR A 150 7.79 -10.77 13.72
CA TYR A 150 8.36 -10.69 12.37
C TYR A 150 8.20 -12.01 11.61
N ILE A 151 7.43 -11.98 10.52
CA ILE A 151 7.24 -13.15 9.66
C ILE A 151 8.36 -13.22 8.62
N ARG A 152 9.19 -14.26 8.72
CA ARG A 152 10.34 -14.49 7.83
C ARG A 152 9.92 -15.19 6.54
N SER A 153 10.52 -14.78 5.42
CA SER A 153 10.39 -15.49 4.15
C SER A 153 10.94 -16.92 4.24
N PRO A 154 10.46 -17.85 3.38
CA PRO A 154 10.95 -19.22 3.35
C PRO A 154 12.45 -19.30 3.05
N TYR A 155 13.11 -20.29 3.64
CA TYR A 155 14.51 -20.58 3.38
C TYR A 155 14.65 -21.43 2.12
N LEU A 156 15.72 -21.20 1.37
CA LEU A 156 16.10 -22.02 0.22
C LEU A 156 17.38 -22.79 0.57
N PRO A 157 17.55 -24.01 0.05
CA PRO A 157 18.80 -24.75 0.23
C PRO A 157 19.96 -24.02 -0.44
N ILE A 158 21.15 -24.15 0.15
CA ILE A 158 22.40 -23.66 -0.44
C ILE A 158 22.83 -24.70 -1.49
N PRO A 159 23.05 -24.30 -2.77
CA PRO A 159 23.54 -25.23 -3.78
C PRO A 159 25.03 -25.54 -3.56
N ASP A 160 25.43 -26.78 -3.83
CA ASP A 160 26.85 -27.21 -3.74
C ASP A 160 27.71 -26.64 -4.89
N GLU A 161 27.12 -26.43 -6.06
CA GLU A 161 27.77 -25.91 -7.26
C GLU A 161 26.82 -25.04 -8.11
N ILE A 162 27.38 -24.32 -9.08
CA ILE A 162 26.58 -23.60 -10.07
C ILE A 162 25.96 -24.58 -11.08
N ASP A 163 24.70 -24.36 -11.47
CA ASP A 163 24.05 -25.13 -12.55
C ASP A 163 23.35 -24.20 -13.55
N PHE A 164 23.16 -24.70 -14.77
CA PHE A 164 22.55 -23.99 -15.88
C PHE A 164 21.26 -24.66 -16.32
N VAL A 165 20.25 -23.85 -16.65
CA VAL A 165 18.97 -24.35 -17.18
C VAL A 165 19.18 -25.01 -18.55
N LYS A 166 19.09 -26.35 -18.60
CA LYS A 166 19.34 -27.15 -19.82
C LYS A 166 18.08 -27.51 -20.63
N ARG A 167 16.88 -27.31 -20.07
CA ARG A 167 15.62 -27.75 -20.70
C ARG A 167 14.58 -26.63 -20.73
N LYS A 168 13.89 -26.48 -21.87
CA LYS A 168 12.76 -25.54 -22.03
C LYS A 168 11.60 -25.82 -21.06
N SER A 169 11.53 -27.02 -20.47
CA SER A 169 10.55 -27.36 -19.43
C SER A 169 10.65 -26.48 -18.20
N PHE A 170 11.78 -25.80 -17.97
CA PHE A 170 11.92 -24.81 -16.91
C PHE A 170 10.90 -23.66 -16.98
N LEU A 171 10.42 -23.33 -18.19
CA LEU A 171 9.41 -22.30 -18.41
C LEU A 171 7.97 -22.86 -18.36
N LYS A 172 7.81 -24.19 -18.38
CA LYS A 172 6.49 -24.83 -18.34
C LYS A 172 5.93 -24.74 -16.91
N GLY A 173 4.61 -24.62 -16.84
CA GLY A 173 3.85 -24.63 -15.59
C GLY A 173 2.50 -25.34 -15.68
N PHE A 174 2.05 -25.66 -16.90
CA PHE A 174 0.83 -26.42 -17.18
C PHE A 174 1.18 -27.72 -17.89
N PHE A 175 0.50 -28.81 -17.49
CA PHE A 175 0.60 -30.15 -18.04
C PHE A 175 2.01 -30.77 -17.97
N GLY A 176 2.13 -31.92 -17.30
CA GLY A 176 3.40 -32.59 -17.03
C GLY A 176 4.09 -32.13 -15.74
N GLU A 177 5.31 -32.59 -15.50
CA GLU A 177 6.07 -32.26 -14.29
C GLU A 177 6.41 -30.76 -14.23
N LYS A 178 6.06 -30.13 -13.10
CA LYS A 178 6.47 -28.76 -12.78
C LYS A 178 7.81 -28.81 -12.06
N ARG A 179 8.73 -27.90 -12.41
CA ARG A 179 9.94 -27.69 -11.60
C ARG A 179 9.58 -27.04 -10.24
N PRO A 180 10.42 -27.19 -9.22
CA PRO A 180 10.34 -26.39 -8.00
C PRO A 180 10.34 -24.89 -8.29
N LEU A 181 9.75 -24.11 -7.39
CA LEU A 181 9.75 -22.65 -7.46
C LEU A 181 11.19 -22.11 -7.34
N ILE A 182 11.53 -21.10 -8.14
CA ILE A 182 12.78 -20.36 -7.92
C ILE A 182 12.60 -19.30 -6.83
N GLY A 183 13.71 -18.80 -6.28
CA GLY A 183 13.66 -17.89 -5.14
C GLY A 183 12.86 -16.60 -5.38
N THR A 184 12.86 -16.05 -6.59
CA THR A 184 12.03 -14.88 -6.93
C THR A 184 10.54 -15.20 -6.93
N GLU A 185 10.15 -16.40 -7.37
CA GLU A 185 8.75 -16.85 -7.35
C GLU A 185 8.28 -17.08 -5.92
N VAL A 186 9.10 -17.76 -5.10
CA VAL A 186 8.82 -17.96 -3.66
C VAL A 186 8.66 -16.61 -2.95
N THR A 187 9.60 -15.69 -3.16
CA THR A 187 9.60 -14.36 -2.54
C THR A 187 8.34 -13.58 -2.89
N ASN A 188 7.95 -13.57 -4.16
CA ASN A 188 6.78 -12.81 -4.62
C ASN A 188 5.45 -13.46 -4.20
N LEU A 189 5.32 -14.79 -4.29
CA LEU A 189 4.14 -15.50 -3.80
C LEU A 189 3.94 -15.26 -2.30
N PHE A 190 5.01 -15.38 -1.52
CA PHE A 190 4.99 -15.14 -0.09
C PHE A 190 4.62 -13.70 0.26
N ALA A 191 5.27 -12.71 -0.37
CA ALA A 191 4.99 -11.30 -0.12
C ALA A 191 3.56 -10.89 -0.53
N ASN A 192 3.06 -11.41 -1.65
CA ASN A 192 1.70 -11.15 -2.09
C ASN A 192 0.67 -11.83 -1.18
N PHE A 193 0.94 -13.05 -0.70
CA PHE A 193 0.12 -13.66 0.34
C PHE A 193 0.04 -12.77 1.57
N GLN A 194 1.19 -12.32 2.11
CA GLN A 194 1.21 -11.49 3.32
C GLN A 194 0.41 -10.19 3.14
N ARG A 195 0.58 -9.50 2.02
CA ARG A 195 -0.17 -8.28 1.71
C ARG A 195 -1.67 -8.52 1.63
N ASN A 196 -2.11 -9.60 0.98
CA ASN A 196 -3.53 -9.94 0.89
C ASN A 196 -4.09 -10.35 2.26
N ALA A 197 -3.36 -11.15 3.04
CA ALA A 197 -3.79 -11.57 4.38
C ALA A 197 -3.90 -10.37 5.34
N PHE A 198 -3.00 -9.38 5.23
CA PHE A 198 -3.10 -8.12 5.95
C PHE A 198 -4.28 -7.27 5.44
N GLY A 199 -4.51 -7.25 4.12
CA GLY A 199 -5.67 -6.65 3.49
C GLY A 199 -6.99 -7.25 3.97
N VAL A 200 -7.08 -8.57 4.16
CA VAL A 200 -8.25 -9.25 4.73
C VAL A 200 -8.58 -8.70 6.11
N ALA A 201 -7.60 -8.55 6.99
CA ALA A 201 -7.80 -7.97 8.33
C ALA A 201 -8.25 -6.50 8.24
N THR A 202 -7.62 -5.71 7.37
CA THR A 202 -7.98 -4.30 7.12
C THR A 202 -9.44 -4.18 6.66
N LEU A 203 -9.85 -4.98 5.68
CA LEU A 203 -11.19 -4.92 5.11
C LEU A 203 -12.24 -5.48 6.07
N LEU A 204 -11.89 -6.47 6.90
CA LEU A 204 -12.75 -6.96 7.95
C LEU A 204 -13.06 -5.84 8.95
N GLY A 205 -12.04 -5.18 9.50
CA GLY A 205 -12.23 -4.07 10.44
C GLY A 205 -12.99 -2.90 9.82
N PHE A 206 -12.67 -2.51 8.57
CA PHE A 206 -13.43 -1.48 7.87
C PHE A 206 -14.90 -1.87 7.65
N SER A 207 -15.17 -3.12 7.26
CA SER A 207 -16.55 -3.57 7.05
C SER A 207 -17.39 -3.56 8.32
N GLN A 208 -16.78 -3.72 9.51
CA GLN A 208 -17.46 -3.65 10.81
C GLN A 208 -17.89 -2.23 11.19
N VAL A 209 -17.19 -1.21 10.71
CA VAL A 209 -17.40 0.19 11.12
C VAL A 209 -17.94 1.09 10.00
N ALA A 210 -18.12 0.54 8.80
CA ALA A 210 -18.74 1.22 7.65
C ALA A 210 -20.16 1.69 7.98
N GLN A 211 -20.45 2.95 7.64
CA GLN A 211 -21.74 3.56 7.91
C GLN A 211 -22.72 3.34 6.75
N SER A 212 -22.21 3.40 5.51
CA SER A 212 -22.97 3.05 4.32
C SER A 212 -23.02 1.55 4.09
N LYS A 213 -24.23 1.04 3.84
CA LYS A 213 -24.45 -0.35 3.44
C LYS A 213 -23.72 -0.71 2.13
N GLU A 214 -23.70 0.21 1.16
CA GLU A 214 -22.99 0.02 -0.12
C GLU A 214 -21.48 -0.14 0.10
N VAL A 215 -20.92 0.65 1.03
CA VAL A 215 -19.49 0.58 1.40
C VAL A 215 -19.20 -0.70 2.18
N ALA A 216 -20.03 -1.06 3.16
CA ALA A 216 -19.88 -2.31 3.91
C ALA A 216 -19.88 -3.54 2.98
N GLU A 217 -20.85 -3.62 2.05
CA GLU A 217 -20.94 -4.70 1.07
C GLU A 217 -19.74 -4.73 0.11
N TYR A 218 -19.28 -3.56 -0.35
CA TYR A 218 -18.06 -3.45 -1.15
C TYR A 218 -16.84 -4.02 -0.40
N LEU A 219 -16.61 -3.58 0.84
CA LEU A 219 -15.50 -4.01 1.68
C LEU A 219 -15.54 -5.52 1.97
N VAL A 220 -16.72 -6.08 2.26
CA VAL A 220 -16.90 -7.53 2.46
C VAL A 220 -16.50 -8.31 1.21
N ARG A 221 -16.92 -7.85 0.02
CA ARG A 221 -16.51 -8.49 -1.24
C ARG A 221 -15.00 -8.41 -1.46
N GLY A 222 -14.38 -7.27 -1.16
CA GLY A 222 -12.93 -7.11 -1.23
C GLY A 222 -12.17 -8.08 -0.31
N LYS A 223 -12.67 -8.26 0.92
CA LYS A 223 -12.14 -9.24 1.88
C LYS A 223 -12.20 -10.65 1.30
N ASP A 224 -13.30 -11.02 0.65
CA ASP A 224 -13.47 -12.36 0.08
C ASP A 224 -12.60 -12.57 -1.17
N ILE A 225 -12.39 -11.54 -2.00
CA ILE A 225 -11.42 -11.56 -3.10
C ILE A 225 -10.01 -11.79 -2.54
N ALA A 226 -9.59 -10.99 -1.55
CA ALA A 226 -8.26 -11.13 -0.95
C ALA A 226 -8.03 -12.52 -0.32
N LYS A 227 -9.06 -13.12 0.31
CA LYS A 227 -9.00 -14.51 0.81
C LYS A 227 -8.75 -15.52 -0.31
N LYS A 228 -9.48 -15.44 -1.43
CA LYS A 228 -9.25 -16.33 -2.59
C LYS A 228 -7.84 -16.20 -3.15
N HIS A 229 -7.29 -14.99 -3.17
CA HIS A 229 -5.91 -14.76 -3.60
C HIS A 229 -4.91 -15.40 -2.62
N CYS A 230 -5.12 -15.26 -1.31
CA CYS A 230 -4.32 -15.97 -0.30
C CYS A 230 -4.38 -17.48 -0.47
N GLU A 231 -5.57 -18.05 -0.68
CA GLU A 231 -5.74 -19.49 -0.89
C GLU A 231 -4.94 -19.99 -2.10
N LEU A 232 -4.98 -19.27 -3.22
CA LEU A 232 -4.20 -19.62 -4.40
C LEU A 232 -2.69 -19.50 -4.17
N PHE A 233 -2.21 -18.39 -3.61
CA PHE A 233 -0.78 -18.22 -3.34
C PHE A 233 -0.28 -19.25 -2.33
N GLY A 234 -1.10 -19.53 -1.32
CA GLY A 234 -0.83 -20.54 -0.30
C GLY A 234 -0.73 -21.93 -0.91
N SER A 235 -1.69 -22.32 -1.75
CA SER A 235 -1.68 -23.65 -2.39
C SER A 235 -0.43 -23.86 -3.25
N ILE A 236 0.00 -22.84 -3.98
CA ILE A 236 1.22 -22.90 -4.81
C ILE A 236 2.48 -23.05 -3.95
N LEU A 237 2.56 -22.38 -2.80
CA LEU A 237 3.66 -22.54 -1.85
C LEU A 237 3.67 -23.93 -1.24
N THR A 238 2.51 -24.41 -0.78
CA THR A 238 2.37 -25.75 -0.17
C THR A 238 2.64 -26.88 -1.17
N GLU A 239 2.28 -26.72 -2.46
CA GLU A 239 2.66 -27.67 -3.53
C GLU A 239 4.18 -27.87 -3.64
N GLY A 240 4.98 -26.88 -3.20
CA GLY A 240 6.44 -26.94 -3.17
C GLY A 240 7.04 -27.20 -1.79
N ASP A 241 6.23 -27.69 -0.84
CA ASP A 241 6.62 -27.92 0.57
C ASP A 241 7.14 -26.65 1.28
N LEU A 242 6.65 -25.48 0.87
CA LEU A 242 7.00 -24.19 1.48
C LEU A 242 5.93 -23.73 2.48
N PRO A 243 6.32 -23.06 3.57
CA PRO A 243 5.38 -22.57 4.56
C PRO A 243 4.53 -21.43 4.01
N THR A 244 3.24 -21.43 4.37
CA THR A 244 2.32 -20.33 4.13
C THR A 244 2.31 -19.38 5.34
N PRO A 245 2.35 -18.06 5.15
CA PRO A 245 2.23 -17.10 6.25
C PRO A 245 0.93 -17.27 7.03
N MET A 246 0.92 -16.84 8.30
CA MET A 246 -0.30 -16.74 9.10
C MET A 246 -1.20 -15.59 8.63
N SER A 247 -2.49 -15.68 8.94
CA SER A 247 -3.47 -14.59 8.74
C SER A 247 -3.51 -13.64 9.95
N TRP A 248 -3.95 -12.39 9.73
CA TRP A 248 -4.17 -11.39 10.79
C TRP A 248 -5.65 -11.23 11.20
N GLY A 249 -6.48 -12.24 10.95
CA GLY A 249 -7.92 -12.16 11.26
C GLY A 249 -8.23 -11.96 12.74
N THR A 250 -7.35 -12.43 13.63
CA THR A 250 -7.46 -12.30 15.10
C THR A 250 -7.08 -10.91 15.61
N GLU A 251 -6.50 -10.07 14.77
CA GLU A 251 -6.07 -8.72 15.16
C GLU A 251 -7.17 -7.67 15.03
N VAL A 252 -8.33 -8.08 14.51
CA VAL A 252 -9.52 -7.24 14.43
C VAL A 252 -10.39 -7.52 15.67
N THR A 253 -10.74 -6.46 16.38
CA THR A 253 -11.61 -6.54 17.56
C THR A 253 -13.09 -6.69 17.17
N ASP A 254 -13.98 -6.78 18.16
CA ASP A 254 -15.44 -6.79 17.98
C ASP A 254 -16.07 -5.40 17.86
N SER A 255 -15.25 -4.33 17.79
CA SER A 255 -15.76 -2.96 17.67
C SER A 255 -16.55 -2.76 16.36
N THR A 256 -17.76 -2.24 16.51
CA THR A 256 -18.64 -1.80 15.41
C THR A 256 -18.92 -0.29 15.47
N ALA A 257 -18.22 0.44 16.33
CA ALA A 257 -18.37 1.87 16.47
C ALA A 257 -17.81 2.58 15.23
N SER A 258 -18.43 3.70 14.83
CA SER A 258 -17.92 4.53 13.73
C SER A 258 -16.52 5.05 14.09
N THR A 259 -15.50 4.52 13.42
CA THR A 259 -14.07 4.83 13.67
C THR A 259 -13.47 5.67 12.55
N PHE A 260 -13.75 5.32 11.29
CA PHE A 260 -13.24 6.01 10.11
C PHE A 260 -14.41 6.39 9.20
N SER A 261 -14.30 7.49 8.47
CA SER A 261 -15.28 7.83 7.45
C SER A 261 -15.29 6.79 6.32
N ASP A 262 -16.45 6.61 5.71
CA ASP A 262 -16.58 5.77 4.51
C ASP A 262 -15.64 6.24 3.39
N LYS A 263 -15.47 7.57 3.25
CA LYS A 263 -14.53 8.21 2.32
C LYS A 263 -13.09 7.70 2.55
N LEU A 264 -12.61 7.74 3.80
CA LEU A 264 -11.26 7.29 4.15
C LEU A 264 -11.08 5.78 3.92
N MET A 265 -12.07 4.97 4.33
CA MET A 265 -12.02 3.52 4.13
C MET A 265 -12.01 3.13 2.66
N MET A 266 -12.82 3.81 1.84
CA MET A 266 -12.85 3.61 0.40
C MET A 266 -11.54 4.04 -0.26
N PHE A 267 -10.95 5.18 0.14
CA PHE A 267 -9.64 5.62 -0.35
C PHE A 267 -8.53 4.62 -0.08
N TYR A 268 -8.43 4.09 1.16
CA TYR A 268 -7.45 3.06 1.46
C TYR A 268 -7.68 1.80 0.63
N THR A 269 -8.94 1.38 0.51
CA THR A 269 -9.29 0.16 -0.22
C THR A 269 -8.93 0.28 -1.70
N THR A 270 -9.32 1.37 -2.37
CA THR A 270 -9.00 1.59 -3.78
C THR A 270 -7.49 1.75 -4.02
N THR A 271 -6.78 2.41 -3.11
CA THR A 271 -5.31 2.54 -3.18
C THR A 271 -4.63 1.17 -3.04
N LEU A 272 -5.05 0.34 -2.08
CA LEU A 272 -4.51 -1.01 -1.90
C LEU A 272 -4.77 -1.91 -3.11
N ILE A 273 -5.92 -1.77 -3.78
CA ILE A 273 -6.21 -2.49 -5.02
C ILE A 273 -5.26 -2.07 -6.14
N ALA A 274 -5.07 -0.76 -6.34
CA ALA A 274 -4.13 -0.24 -7.34
C ALA A 274 -2.69 -0.72 -7.09
N LEU A 275 -2.24 -0.70 -5.83
CA LEU A 275 -0.95 -1.25 -5.43
C LEU A 275 -0.85 -2.75 -5.72
N SER A 276 -1.91 -3.51 -5.47
CA SER A 276 -1.95 -4.96 -5.73
C SER A 276 -1.79 -5.28 -7.21
N ILE A 277 -2.39 -4.49 -8.11
CA ILE A 277 -2.18 -4.61 -9.57
C ILE A 277 -0.69 -4.42 -9.90
N GLY A 278 -0.06 -3.39 -9.34
CA GLY A 278 1.37 -3.13 -9.51
C GLY A 278 2.24 -4.30 -9.01
N PHE A 279 1.97 -4.81 -7.81
CA PHE A 279 2.71 -5.94 -7.25
C PHE A 279 2.56 -7.22 -8.07
N TYR A 280 1.36 -7.52 -8.57
CA TYR A 280 1.14 -8.67 -9.44
C TYR A 280 1.84 -8.51 -10.79
N GLY A 281 1.86 -7.30 -11.36
CA GLY A 281 2.62 -6.98 -12.56
C GLY A 281 4.12 -7.25 -12.40
N THR A 282 4.73 -6.75 -11.31
CA THR A 282 6.15 -7.02 -10.98
C THR A 282 6.40 -8.51 -10.76
N SER A 283 5.51 -9.18 -10.01
CA SER A 283 5.64 -10.61 -9.70
C SER A 283 5.56 -11.46 -10.97
N MET A 284 4.67 -11.12 -11.90
CA MET A 284 4.56 -11.72 -13.22
C MET A 284 5.84 -11.52 -14.03
N ALA A 285 6.37 -10.30 -14.08
CA ALA A 285 7.59 -9.99 -14.82
C ALA A 285 8.82 -10.78 -14.32
N MET A 286 8.87 -11.08 -13.02
CA MET A 286 9.96 -11.82 -12.38
C MET A 286 9.76 -13.35 -12.33
N SER A 287 8.66 -13.86 -12.90
CA SER A 287 8.30 -15.28 -12.85
C SER A 287 8.38 -15.92 -14.24
N PRO A 288 9.46 -16.66 -14.56
CA PRO A 288 9.59 -17.32 -15.87
C PRO A 288 8.63 -18.51 -16.04
N ARG A 289 8.02 -19.02 -14.97
CA ARG A 289 7.02 -20.10 -15.06
C ARG A 289 5.68 -19.56 -15.59
N LYS A 290 5.23 -20.11 -16.72
CA LYS A 290 4.03 -19.61 -17.44
C LYS A 290 2.73 -19.67 -16.64
N ASP A 291 2.57 -20.66 -15.76
CA ASP A 291 1.38 -20.79 -14.92
C ASP A 291 1.26 -19.66 -13.91
N LEU A 292 2.35 -19.29 -13.25
CA LEU A 292 2.39 -18.17 -12.34
C LEU A 292 2.04 -16.87 -13.06
N GLY A 293 2.60 -16.66 -14.25
CA GLY A 293 2.27 -15.51 -15.09
C GLY A 293 0.77 -15.43 -15.39
N LEU A 294 0.15 -16.54 -15.82
CA LEU A 294 -1.29 -16.56 -16.09
C LEU A 294 -2.15 -16.37 -14.83
N HIS A 295 -1.73 -16.91 -13.67
CA HIS A 295 -2.40 -16.64 -12.42
C HIS A 295 -2.39 -15.15 -12.11
N TYR A 296 -1.23 -14.48 -12.17
CA TYR A 296 -1.15 -13.04 -11.93
C TYR A 296 -1.99 -12.23 -12.92
N VAL A 297 -2.03 -12.57 -14.22
CA VAL A 297 -2.91 -11.91 -15.20
C VAL A 297 -4.38 -12.02 -14.78
N ARG A 298 -4.83 -13.22 -14.44
CA ARG A 298 -6.22 -13.47 -14.02
C ARG A 298 -6.58 -12.68 -12.77
N LEU A 299 -5.72 -12.74 -11.75
CA LEU A 299 -5.93 -12.03 -10.48
C LEU A 299 -5.95 -10.51 -10.69
N SER A 300 -5.05 -9.98 -11.52
CA SER A 300 -5.03 -8.56 -11.88
C SER A 300 -6.31 -8.11 -12.58
N ALA A 301 -6.87 -8.92 -13.47
CA ALA A 301 -8.13 -8.61 -14.14
C ALA A 301 -9.32 -8.58 -13.17
N GLU A 302 -9.38 -9.52 -12.22
CA GLU A 302 -10.41 -9.55 -11.17
C GLU A 302 -10.38 -8.27 -10.32
N ILE A 303 -9.20 -7.89 -9.83
CA ILE A 303 -9.07 -6.70 -8.98
C ILE A 303 -9.16 -5.39 -9.77
N ALA A 304 -8.86 -5.37 -11.07
CA ALA A 304 -9.08 -4.19 -11.92
C ALA A 304 -10.57 -3.88 -12.05
N LYS A 305 -11.42 -4.90 -12.23
CA LYS A 305 -12.88 -4.74 -12.20
C LYS A 305 -13.36 -4.24 -10.83
N TYR A 306 -12.83 -4.82 -9.76
CA TYR A 306 -13.17 -4.38 -8.40
C TYR A 306 -12.74 -2.92 -8.15
N ALA A 307 -11.60 -2.49 -8.69
CA ALA A 307 -11.14 -1.09 -8.62
C ALA A 307 -12.11 -0.11 -9.30
N GLU A 308 -12.63 -0.48 -10.47
CA GLU A 308 -13.62 0.31 -11.21
C GLU A 308 -14.90 0.51 -10.37
N GLU A 309 -15.41 -0.55 -9.76
CA GLU A 309 -16.57 -0.47 -8.86
C GLU A 309 -16.30 0.47 -7.67
N GLY A 310 -15.12 0.41 -7.08
CA GLY A 310 -14.71 1.32 -6.00
C GLY A 310 -14.61 2.78 -6.45
N ALA A 311 -14.06 3.01 -7.65
CA ALA A 311 -14.00 4.35 -8.24
C ALA A 311 -15.40 4.91 -8.49
N ASN A 312 -16.33 4.10 -8.99
CA ASN A 312 -17.73 4.51 -9.19
C ASN A 312 -18.41 4.91 -7.88
N ILE A 313 -18.19 4.17 -6.78
CA ILE A 313 -18.69 4.54 -5.45
C ILE A 313 -18.09 5.89 -5.01
N MET A 314 -16.78 6.08 -5.17
CA MET A 314 -16.11 7.33 -4.80
C MET A 314 -16.62 8.53 -5.62
N ILE A 315 -16.82 8.35 -6.93
CA ILE A 315 -17.36 9.39 -7.82
C ILE A 315 -18.80 9.75 -7.44
N LYS A 316 -19.66 8.74 -7.26
CA LYS A 316 -21.07 8.91 -6.87
C LYS A 316 -21.24 9.74 -5.60
N ASN A 317 -20.31 9.60 -4.65
CA ASN A 317 -20.34 10.30 -3.37
C ASN A 317 -19.49 11.58 -3.34
N GLY A 318 -18.85 11.98 -4.44
CA GLY A 318 -17.98 13.17 -4.48
C GLY A 318 -16.71 13.03 -3.61
N TRP A 319 -16.26 11.80 -3.38
CA TRP A 319 -15.13 11.46 -2.50
C TRP A 319 -13.78 11.44 -3.22
N LEU A 320 -13.77 11.45 -4.55
CA LEU A 320 -12.56 11.44 -5.36
C LEU A 320 -12.13 12.88 -5.68
N GLU A 321 -11.06 13.33 -5.03
CA GLU A 321 -10.41 14.58 -5.43
C GLU A 321 -9.75 14.42 -6.81
N GLN A 322 -9.97 15.39 -7.69
CA GLN A 322 -9.44 15.34 -9.05
C GLN A 322 -7.91 15.48 -9.03
N PRO A 323 -7.16 14.52 -9.61
CA PRO A 323 -5.71 14.62 -9.68
C PRO A 323 -5.26 15.70 -10.68
N PRO A 324 -3.98 16.10 -10.70
CA PRO A 324 -3.44 16.96 -11.73
C PRO A 324 -3.69 16.39 -13.13
N MET A 325 -4.28 17.20 -14.02
CA MET A 325 -4.67 16.79 -15.38
C MET A 325 -4.00 17.63 -16.46
N ALA A 326 -3.81 17.03 -17.64
CA ALA A 326 -3.50 17.78 -18.84
C ALA A 326 -4.70 18.66 -19.25
N ALA A 327 -4.43 19.82 -19.83
CA ALA A 327 -5.48 20.70 -20.32
C ALA A 327 -6.23 20.07 -21.51
N ASP A 328 -7.56 20.02 -21.44
CA ASP A 328 -8.42 19.66 -22.57
C ASP A 328 -8.46 20.82 -23.56
N ARG A 329 -7.74 20.69 -24.68
CA ARG A 329 -7.63 21.74 -25.70
C ARG A 329 -8.91 21.91 -26.50
N ASP A 330 -9.70 20.84 -26.65
CA ASP A 330 -10.96 20.87 -27.38
C ASP A 330 -12.03 21.59 -26.55
N GLU A 331 -12.10 21.33 -25.25
CA GLU A 331 -12.98 22.07 -24.34
C GLU A 331 -12.61 23.56 -24.28
N LEU A 332 -11.32 23.87 -24.22
CA LEU A 332 -10.84 25.27 -24.21
C LEU A 332 -11.15 26.02 -25.51
N SER A 333 -11.17 25.33 -26.66
CA SER A 333 -11.51 25.95 -27.95
C SER A 333 -12.99 26.32 -28.09
N LYS A 334 -13.85 25.82 -27.19
CA LYS A 334 -15.30 26.04 -27.17
C LYS A 334 -15.74 27.13 -26.17
N LYS A 335 -14.81 27.71 -25.40
CA LYS A 335 -15.06 28.80 -24.44
C LYS A 335 -14.85 30.16 -25.11
#